data_AF-A0A1W9X1K6-F1
#
_entry.id   AF-A0A1W9X1K6-F1
#
_cell.length_a   1.000
_cell.length_b   1.000
_cell.length_c   1.000
_cell.angle_alpha   90.00
_cell.angle_beta   90.00
_cell.angle_gamma   90.00
#
_symmetry.space_group_name_H-M   'P 1'
#
loop_
_entity.id
_entity.type
_entity.pdbx_description
1 polymer ?
#
loop_
_entity_poly.entity_id
_entity_poly.type
_entity_poly.pdbx_seq_one_letter_code
_entity_poly.pdbx_strand_id
1 'polypeptide(L)'
;MAHISVFGTLPIIARKKGRQPSSEYLNWLRFGFYVTNVPEEAWEAEMVGTVYRLRWQTELTFKNWKSLMNIHILRGTRKERVECFPYGRLISVVVATMICGFASWYAYHYLKKEVSFHKIISWLRRKDRLSVAIRSENLRELFDDLIRNISKSLCKQKRKRKTTHQLSEEGIPYMDSFPSEIPKIVIHFEFILKN
;
A
#
# COMPACT_ATOMS: atom_id res chain seq x y z
N MET A 1 7.68 -21.60 10.87
CA MET A 1 8.29 -20.80 11.94
C MET A 1 7.35 -19.67 12.35
N ALA A 2 7.56 -19.11 13.54
CA ALA A 2 6.73 -18.06 14.11
C ALA A 2 7.57 -17.08 14.92
N HIS A 3 8.21 -16.15 14.22
CA HIS A 3 8.91 -15.02 14.84
C HIS A 3 7.90 -13.95 15.30
N ILE A 4 8.36 -13.06 16.17
CA ILE A 4 7.49 -12.31 17.10
C ILE A 4 8.16 -10.89 17.24
N SER A 5 7.91 -9.94 16.28
CA SER A 5 8.28 -8.47 16.21
C SER A 5 7.07 -7.52 15.92
N VAL A 6 6.77 -6.42 16.65
CA VAL A 6 5.54 -5.55 16.46
C VAL A 6 5.86 -4.10 16.82
N PHE A 7 5.21 -3.14 16.16
CA PHE A 7 5.45 -1.72 16.45
C PHE A 7 4.16 -0.90 16.33
N GLY A 8 3.82 -0.17 17.41
CA GLY A 8 2.56 0.57 17.52
C GLY A 8 2.74 2.07 17.79
N THR A 9 2.36 2.91 16.83
CA THR A 9 2.25 4.38 17.00
C THR A 9 0.98 4.75 17.78
N LEU A 10 0.84 4.24 19.00
CA LEU A 10 -0.38 4.28 19.81
C LEU A 10 -0.50 5.40 20.87
N PRO A 11 0.57 5.98 21.46
CA PRO A 11 0.43 6.96 22.56
C PRO A 11 -0.41 8.20 22.20
N ILE A 12 -0.21 8.73 20.98
CA ILE A 12 -0.88 9.95 20.49
C ILE A 12 -2.39 9.71 20.31
N ILE A 13 -2.77 8.52 19.84
CA ILE A 13 -4.18 8.16 19.60
C ILE A 13 -4.92 7.87 20.91
N ALA A 14 -4.25 7.22 21.87
CA ALA A 14 -4.81 6.99 23.21
C ALA A 14 -5.11 8.30 23.93
N ARG A 15 -4.13 9.24 23.95
CA ARG A 15 -4.29 10.57 24.57
C ARG A 15 -5.39 11.39 23.89
N LYS A 16 -5.49 11.35 22.56
CA LYS A 16 -6.58 12.01 21.81
C LYS A 16 -7.98 11.43 22.10
N LYS A 17 -8.07 10.20 22.61
CA LYS A 17 -9.32 9.56 23.06
C LYS A 17 -9.53 9.57 24.57
N GLY A 18 -8.77 10.40 25.32
CA GLY A 18 -8.91 10.54 26.77
C GLY A 18 -8.47 9.31 27.59
N ARG A 19 -7.73 8.38 26.98
CA ARG A 19 -7.29 7.14 27.64
C ARG A 19 -5.86 7.29 28.15
N GLN A 20 -5.60 6.89 29.39
CA GLN A 20 -4.26 6.72 29.92
C GLN A 20 -3.85 5.24 29.75
N PRO A 21 -2.87 4.92 28.89
CA PRO A 21 -2.32 3.57 28.79
C PRO A 21 -1.45 3.24 30.01
N SER A 22 -1.44 1.97 30.44
CA SER A 22 -0.55 1.52 31.52
C SER A 22 0.94 1.58 31.09
N SER A 23 1.83 1.69 32.08
CA SER A 23 3.28 1.63 31.88
C SER A 23 3.72 0.32 31.22
N GLU A 24 3.14 -0.80 31.64
CA GLU A 24 3.38 -2.12 31.06
C GLU A 24 2.99 -2.17 29.57
N TYR A 25 1.81 -1.65 29.21
CA TYR A 25 1.38 -1.57 27.81
C TYR A 25 2.32 -0.71 26.96
N LEU A 26 2.79 0.42 27.51
CA LEU A 26 3.78 1.28 26.83
C LEU A 26 5.13 0.59 26.64
N ASN A 27 5.54 -0.29 27.56
CA ASN A 27 6.73 -1.12 27.39
C ASN A 27 6.53 -2.18 26.31
N TRP A 28 5.38 -2.88 26.29
CA TRP A 28 5.07 -3.84 25.24
C TRP A 28 5.05 -3.23 23.83
N LEU A 29 4.65 -1.96 23.67
CA LEU A 29 4.68 -1.26 22.37
C LEU A 29 6.08 -1.05 21.77
N ARG A 30 7.15 -1.33 22.53
CA ARG A 30 8.53 -1.38 22.02
C ARG A 30 8.86 -2.70 21.29
N PHE A 31 8.02 -3.74 21.42
CA PHE A 31 8.09 -5.10 20.83
C PHE A 31 6.70 -5.48 20.20
N GLY A 32 6.33 -6.66 19.67
CA GLY A 32 6.98 -7.98 19.47
C GLY A 32 6.09 -9.10 18.82
N PHE A 33 5.39 -8.96 17.66
CA PHE A 33 4.40 -9.86 16.95
C PHE A 33 4.49 -10.24 15.39
N TYR A 34 5.55 -10.82 14.76
CA TYR A 34 5.74 -10.96 13.26
C TYR A 34 6.24 -12.36 12.77
N VAL A 35 5.33 -13.22 12.34
CA VAL A 35 5.56 -14.65 11.98
C VAL A 35 6.03 -14.83 10.52
N THR A 36 7.02 -15.72 10.27
CA THR A 36 7.45 -16.11 8.90
C THR A 36 7.75 -17.60 8.78
N ASN A 37 7.49 -18.18 7.60
CA ASN A 37 7.84 -19.55 7.21
C ASN A 37 9.10 -19.64 6.33
N VAL A 38 9.75 -18.51 6.07
CA VAL A 38 11.01 -18.44 5.33
C VAL A 38 12.16 -18.97 6.21
N PRO A 39 13.05 -19.84 5.71
CA PRO A 39 14.20 -20.34 6.44
C PRO A 39 15.22 -19.23 6.74
N GLU A 40 15.98 -19.38 7.83
CA GLU A 40 16.91 -18.35 8.33
C GLU A 40 18.10 -18.14 7.37
N GLU A 41 18.52 -19.19 6.67
CA GLU A 41 19.56 -19.15 5.64
C GLU A 41 19.15 -18.32 4.41
N ALA A 42 17.86 -18.06 4.21
CA ALA A 42 17.38 -17.24 3.11
C ALA A 42 17.29 -15.75 3.49
N TRP A 43 16.72 -15.41 4.64
CA TRP A 43 16.43 -14.03 5.04
C TRP A 43 16.94 -13.70 6.45
N GLU A 44 17.82 -12.69 6.54
CA GLU A 44 18.11 -12.01 7.80
C GLU A 44 16.84 -11.43 8.43
N ALA A 45 16.77 -11.39 9.77
CA ALA A 45 15.61 -10.91 10.50
C ALA A 45 15.22 -9.44 10.17
N GLU A 46 16.19 -8.59 9.84
CA GLU A 46 15.92 -7.21 9.40
C GLU A 46 15.20 -7.15 8.03
N MET A 47 15.43 -8.15 7.17
CA MET A 47 14.73 -8.28 5.89
C MET A 47 13.25 -8.62 6.11
N VAL A 48 12.92 -9.45 7.10
CA VAL A 48 11.52 -9.79 7.46
C VAL A 48 10.73 -8.51 7.78
N GLY A 49 11.27 -7.63 8.64
CA GLY A 49 10.69 -6.33 8.94
C GLY A 49 10.59 -5.43 7.70
N THR A 50 11.58 -5.49 6.81
CA THR A 50 11.60 -4.73 5.56
C THR A 50 10.47 -5.15 4.62
N VAL A 51 10.28 -6.45 4.40
CA VAL A 51 9.18 -7.03 3.61
C VAL A 51 7.84 -6.72 4.26
N TYR A 52 7.75 -6.76 5.59
CA TYR A 52 6.51 -6.45 6.31
C TYR A 52 5.99 -5.01 6.08
N ARG A 53 6.85 -4.05 5.68
CA ARG A 53 6.42 -2.71 5.22
C ARG A 53 5.43 -2.77 4.06
N LEU A 54 5.50 -3.80 3.22
CA LEU A 54 4.59 -4.01 2.09
C LEU A 54 3.18 -4.38 2.54
N ARG A 55 2.98 -5.01 3.71
CA ARG A 55 1.65 -5.36 4.24
C ARG A 55 0.73 -4.14 4.30
N TRP A 56 1.26 -3.00 4.74
CA TRP A 56 0.51 -1.74 4.78
C TRP A 56 0.23 -1.16 3.39
N GLN A 57 1.12 -1.36 2.41
CA GLN A 57 0.87 -0.95 1.02
C GLN A 57 -0.26 -1.76 0.39
N THR A 58 -0.34 -3.06 0.69
CA THR A 58 -1.48 -3.92 0.31
C THR A 58 -2.79 -3.40 0.92
N GLU A 59 -2.80 -3.10 2.22
CA GLU A 59 -3.97 -2.55 2.92
C GLU A 59 -4.43 -1.20 2.33
N LEU A 60 -3.49 -0.28 2.08
CA LEU A 60 -3.76 1.00 1.41
C LEU A 60 -4.30 0.80 -0.01
N THR A 61 -3.81 -0.20 -0.74
CA THR A 61 -4.26 -0.52 -2.10
C THR A 61 -5.71 -0.99 -2.10
N PHE A 62 -6.06 -1.94 -1.24
CA PHE A 62 -7.47 -2.36 -1.06
C PHE A 62 -8.36 -1.22 -0.56
N LYS A 63 -7.87 -0.34 0.32
CA LYS A 63 -8.62 0.84 0.78
C LYS A 63 -8.90 1.82 -0.36
N ASN A 64 -7.91 2.06 -1.24
CA ASN A 64 -8.08 2.85 -2.45
C ASN A 64 -9.10 2.20 -3.41
N TRP A 65 -9.04 0.89 -3.63
CA TRP A 65 -9.99 0.18 -4.49
C TRP A 65 -11.43 0.24 -3.95
N LYS A 66 -11.60 0.04 -2.63
CA LYS A 66 -12.90 0.19 -1.95
C LYS A 66 -13.44 1.61 -2.09
N SER A 67 -12.63 2.64 -1.88
CA SER A 67 -13.06 4.05 -1.91
C SER A 67 -13.26 4.63 -3.31
N LEU A 68 -12.39 4.29 -4.28
CA LEU A 68 -12.36 4.94 -5.60
C LEU A 68 -13.08 4.15 -6.68
N MET A 69 -13.14 2.82 -6.55
CA MET A 69 -13.76 1.90 -7.52
C MET A 69 -14.95 1.14 -6.93
N ASN A 70 -15.35 1.46 -5.68
CA ASN A 70 -16.57 0.98 -5.03
C ASN A 70 -16.73 -0.54 -5.00
N ILE A 71 -15.62 -1.30 -4.99
CA ILE A 71 -15.63 -2.77 -5.14
C ILE A 71 -16.54 -3.50 -4.14
N HIS A 72 -16.74 -2.90 -2.96
CA HIS A 72 -17.55 -3.41 -1.85
C HIS A 72 -19.08 -3.18 -2.00
N ILE A 73 -19.52 -2.32 -2.92
CA ILE A 73 -20.94 -1.91 -3.02
C ILE A 73 -21.69 -2.81 -3.99
N LEU A 74 -22.12 -4.00 -3.55
CA LEU A 74 -22.98 -4.85 -4.38
C LEU A 74 -24.37 -4.21 -4.50
N ARG A 75 -24.94 -4.19 -5.71
CA ARG A 75 -26.27 -3.62 -5.98
C ARG A 75 -27.09 -4.59 -6.82
N GLY A 76 -28.32 -4.82 -6.38
CA GLY A 76 -29.30 -5.67 -7.06
C GLY A 76 -29.67 -6.92 -6.25
N THR A 77 -30.89 -7.39 -6.48
CA THR A 77 -31.49 -8.57 -5.82
C THR A 77 -31.42 -9.84 -6.68
N ARG A 78 -31.10 -9.72 -7.97
CA ARG A 78 -31.00 -10.85 -8.90
C ARG A 78 -29.61 -11.49 -8.83
N LYS A 79 -29.58 -12.82 -8.70
CA LYS A 79 -28.36 -13.62 -8.47
C LYS A 79 -27.30 -13.38 -9.55
N GLU A 80 -27.70 -13.39 -10.81
CA GLU A 80 -26.81 -13.25 -11.98
C GLU A 80 -26.08 -11.89 -11.97
N ARG A 81 -26.76 -10.84 -11.48
CA ARG A 81 -26.16 -9.50 -11.32
C ARG A 81 -25.22 -9.43 -10.13
N VAL A 82 -25.56 -10.11 -9.02
CA VAL A 82 -24.69 -10.19 -7.83
C VAL A 82 -23.40 -10.98 -8.14
N GLU A 83 -23.47 -11.97 -9.03
CA GLU A 83 -22.31 -12.74 -9.49
C GLU A 83 -21.45 -11.97 -10.51
N CYS A 84 -22.06 -11.38 -11.56
CA CYS A 84 -21.32 -10.71 -12.63
C CYS A 84 -20.66 -9.37 -12.22
N PHE A 85 -21.35 -8.56 -11.39
CA PHE A 85 -20.92 -7.20 -11.08
C PHE A 85 -19.58 -7.09 -10.30
N PRO A 86 -19.24 -8.00 -9.37
CA PRO A 86 -17.89 -8.14 -8.82
C PRO A 86 -16.81 -8.31 -9.88
N TYR A 87 -16.98 -9.22 -10.84
CA TYR A 87 -15.98 -9.49 -11.87
C TYR A 87 -15.74 -8.27 -12.76
N GLY A 88 -16.80 -7.59 -13.22
CA GLY A 88 -16.68 -6.36 -14.00
C GLY A 88 -15.88 -5.25 -13.27
N ARG A 89 -16.04 -5.17 -11.93
CA ARG A 89 -15.22 -4.27 -11.11
C ARG A 89 -13.78 -4.73 -10.92
N LEU A 90 -13.54 -6.03 -10.75
CA LEU A 90 -12.17 -6.57 -10.65
C LEU A 90 -11.40 -6.37 -11.96
N ILE A 91 -12.05 -6.55 -13.12
CA ILE A 91 -11.49 -6.22 -14.44
C ILE A 91 -11.16 -4.72 -14.50
N SER A 92 -12.08 -3.85 -14.06
CA SER A 92 -11.84 -2.40 -14.00
C SER A 92 -10.66 -2.03 -13.08
N VAL A 93 -10.50 -2.73 -11.96
CA VAL A 93 -9.36 -2.60 -11.03
C VAL A 93 -8.05 -2.98 -11.73
N VAL A 94 -8.02 -4.10 -12.47
CA VAL A 94 -6.83 -4.56 -13.20
C VAL A 94 -6.43 -3.55 -14.27
N VAL A 95 -7.36 -3.15 -15.16
CA VAL A 95 -7.10 -2.16 -16.21
C VAL A 95 -6.58 -0.84 -15.64
N ALA A 96 -7.24 -0.32 -14.59
CA ALA A 96 -6.81 0.93 -13.99
C ALA A 96 -5.47 0.82 -13.24
N THR A 97 -5.14 -0.35 -12.70
CA THR A 97 -3.83 -0.63 -12.10
C THR A 97 -2.73 -0.75 -13.16
N MET A 98 -3.01 -1.35 -14.33
CA MET A 98 -2.08 -1.38 -15.47
C MET A 98 -1.77 0.03 -15.99
N ILE A 99 -2.79 0.88 -16.14
CA ILE A 99 -2.61 2.30 -16.51
C ILE A 99 -1.79 3.06 -15.46
N CYS A 100 -2.02 2.78 -14.17
CA CYS A 100 -1.19 3.33 -13.09
C CYS A 100 0.26 2.83 -13.16
N GLY A 101 0.49 1.57 -13.52
CA GLY A 101 1.82 1.00 -13.74
C GLY A 101 2.58 1.72 -14.85
N PHE A 102 1.96 1.87 -16.03
CA PHE A 102 2.51 2.66 -17.14
C PHE A 102 2.81 4.11 -16.72
N ALA A 103 1.88 4.78 -16.05
CA ALA A 103 2.07 6.15 -15.57
C ALA A 103 3.22 6.25 -14.53
N SER A 104 3.39 5.22 -13.69
CA SER A 104 4.48 5.15 -12.71
C SER A 104 5.83 5.01 -13.40
N TRP A 105 5.94 4.07 -14.34
CA TRP A 105 7.13 3.87 -15.17
C TRP A 105 7.52 5.15 -15.91
N TYR A 106 6.57 5.78 -16.61
CA TYR A 106 6.84 7.03 -17.34
C TYR A 106 7.32 8.16 -16.42
N ALA A 107 6.65 8.37 -15.28
CA ALA A 107 7.03 9.42 -14.34
C ALA A 107 8.39 9.15 -13.66
N TYR A 108 8.74 7.88 -13.43
CA TYR A 108 10.02 7.47 -12.87
C TYR A 108 11.18 7.71 -13.85
N HIS A 109 11.05 7.23 -15.09
CA HIS A 109 12.13 7.35 -16.09
C HIS A 109 12.32 8.79 -16.58
N TYR A 110 11.23 9.49 -16.95
CA TYR A 110 11.31 10.79 -17.63
C TYR A 110 11.18 12.01 -16.71
N LEU A 111 10.51 11.88 -15.55
CA LEU A 111 10.21 13.03 -14.68
C LEU A 111 10.86 12.94 -13.29
N LYS A 112 11.50 11.81 -12.95
CA LYS A 112 12.05 11.49 -11.62
C LYS A 112 11.05 11.78 -10.49
N LYS A 113 9.78 11.42 -10.71
CA LYS A 113 8.65 11.68 -9.79
C LYS A 113 7.77 10.44 -9.61
N GLU A 114 7.26 10.26 -8.40
CA GLU A 114 6.25 9.23 -8.12
C GLU A 114 4.83 9.70 -8.49
N VAL A 115 4.05 8.87 -9.18
CA VAL A 115 2.62 9.13 -9.43
C VAL A 115 1.75 8.84 -8.21
N SER A 116 0.63 9.56 -8.09
CA SER A 116 -0.39 9.27 -7.07
C SER A 116 -1.50 8.41 -7.68
N PHE A 117 -1.57 7.13 -7.29
CA PHE A 117 -2.64 6.20 -7.70
C PHE A 117 -4.04 6.83 -7.61
N HIS A 118 -4.35 7.45 -6.46
CA HIS A 118 -5.62 8.18 -6.25
C HIS A 118 -5.89 9.24 -7.33
N LYS A 119 -4.89 10.02 -7.72
CA LYS A 119 -5.03 11.07 -8.74
C LYS A 119 -5.22 10.49 -10.14
N ILE A 120 -4.52 9.39 -10.47
CA ILE A 120 -4.69 8.68 -11.75
C ILE A 120 -6.13 8.13 -11.85
N ILE A 121 -6.60 7.38 -10.86
CA ILE A 121 -7.98 6.84 -10.84
C ILE A 121 -9.02 7.97 -10.87
N SER A 122 -8.83 9.03 -10.08
CA SER A 122 -9.73 10.21 -10.09
C SER A 122 -9.61 11.05 -11.37
N TRP A 123 -8.58 10.86 -12.19
CA TRP A 123 -8.48 11.46 -13.53
C TRP A 123 -9.20 10.58 -14.56
N LEU A 124 -8.97 9.27 -14.56
CA LEU A 124 -9.65 8.30 -15.43
C LEU A 124 -11.17 8.31 -15.26
N ARG A 125 -11.66 8.49 -14.03
CA ARG A 125 -13.09 8.58 -13.71
C ARG A 125 -13.73 9.94 -14.04
N ARG A 126 -12.96 11.02 -14.20
CA ARG A 126 -13.55 12.34 -14.53
C ARG A 126 -13.94 12.36 -16.00
N LYS A 127 -15.20 12.74 -16.27
CA LYS A 127 -15.82 12.69 -17.61
C LYS A 127 -15.78 11.29 -18.25
N ASP A 128 -15.74 10.24 -17.43
CA ASP A 128 -15.70 8.83 -17.86
C ASP A 128 -14.64 8.51 -18.93
N ARG A 129 -13.50 9.21 -18.88
CA ARG A 129 -12.42 9.17 -19.89
C ARG A 129 -12.05 7.77 -20.35
N LEU A 130 -11.91 6.81 -19.43
CA LEU A 130 -11.60 5.42 -19.77
C LEU A 130 -12.72 4.76 -20.57
N SER A 131 -13.97 4.88 -20.12
CA SER A 131 -15.16 4.31 -20.79
C SER A 131 -15.42 4.94 -22.15
N VAL A 132 -15.18 6.25 -22.29
CA VAL A 132 -15.29 6.98 -23.55
C VAL A 132 -14.23 6.50 -24.53
N ALA A 133 -12.96 6.47 -24.12
CA ALA A 133 -11.85 6.05 -24.98
C ALA A 133 -11.95 4.58 -25.44
N ILE A 134 -12.51 3.70 -24.62
CA ILE A 134 -12.82 2.31 -25.02
C ILE A 134 -13.94 2.30 -26.06
N ARG A 135 -15.04 3.03 -25.84
CA ARG A 135 -16.19 3.06 -26.77
C ARG A 135 -15.89 3.72 -28.11
N SER A 136 -15.02 4.73 -28.12
CA SER A 136 -14.59 5.43 -29.33
C SER A 136 -13.31 4.85 -29.94
N GLU A 137 -12.84 3.69 -29.44
CA GLU A 137 -11.61 2.99 -29.85
C GLU A 137 -10.33 3.86 -29.86
N ASN A 138 -10.35 4.98 -29.14
CA ASN A 138 -9.31 6.01 -29.16
C ASN A 138 -8.50 6.01 -27.86
N LEU A 139 -7.88 4.85 -27.57
CA LEU A 139 -6.98 4.70 -26.44
C LEU A 139 -5.70 5.54 -26.60
N ARG A 140 -5.25 5.80 -27.84
CA ARG A 140 -4.06 6.62 -28.11
C ARG A 140 -4.21 8.03 -27.54
N GLU A 141 -5.30 8.72 -27.86
CA GLU A 141 -5.56 10.05 -27.33
C GLU A 141 -5.64 10.04 -25.79
N LEU A 142 -6.26 9.02 -25.18
CA LEU A 142 -6.28 8.85 -23.73
C LEU A 142 -4.87 8.77 -23.13
N PHE A 143 -3.95 8.02 -23.73
CA PHE A 143 -2.57 7.89 -23.26
C PHE A 143 -1.75 9.17 -23.47
N ASP A 144 -1.92 9.85 -24.61
CA ASP A 144 -1.28 11.15 -24.85
C ASP A 144 -1.76 12.19 -23.83
N ASP A 145 -3.07 12.20 -23.53
CA ASP A 145 -3.66 13.10 -22.55
C ASP A 145 -3.23 12.73 -21.11
N LEU A 146 -3.06 11.44 -20.81
CA LEU A 146 -2.50 10.97 -19.55
C LEU A 146 -1.07 11.51 -19.37
N ILE A 147 -0.19 11.31 -20.36
CA ILE A 147 1.20 11.78 -20.36
C ILE A 147 1.26 13.30 -20.14
N ARG A 148 0.46 14.08 -20.88
CA ARG A 148 0.33 15.54 -20.72
C ARG A 148 -0.08 15.97 -19.31
N ASN A 149 -0.85 15.14 -18.60
CA ASN A 149 -1.36 15.45 -17.25
C ASN A 149 -0.46 14.92 -16.11
N ILE A 150 0.35 13.88 -16.33
CA ILE A 150 1.25 13.31 -15.32
C ILE A 150 2.18 14.38 -14.75
N SER A 151 2.88 15.11 -15.63
CA SER A 151 3.86 16.15 -15.26
C SER A 151 3.22 17.32 -14.50
N LYS A 152 1.98 17.69 -14.86
CA LYS A 152 1.26 18.85 -14.32
C LYS A 152 0.59 18.57 -12.97
N SER A 153 -0.12 17.44 -12.84
CA SER A 153 -1.07 17.28 -11.73
C SER A 153 -1.09 15.90 -11.07
N LEU A 154 -0.78 14.81 -11.78
CA LEU A 154 -1.06 13.44 -11.28
C LEU A 154 0.04 12.87 -10.37
N CYS A 155 1.21 13.52 -10.28
CA CYS A 155 2.29 13.17 -9.34
C CYS A 155 1.90 13.35 -7.87
N LYS A 156 2.58 12.63 -6.96
CA LYS A 156 2.49 12.86 -5.51
C LYS A 156 2.98 14.28 -5.19
N GLN A 157 2.32 14.94 -4.23
CA GLN A 157 2.81 16.20 -3.67
C GLN A 157 4.05 15.93 -2.80
N LYS A 158 4.94 16.92 -2.66
CA LYS A 158 6.08 16.86 -1.74
C LYS A 158 5.58 16.61 -0.30
N ARG A 159 6.20 15.69 0.42
CA ARG A 159 5.86 15.31 1.81
C ARG A 159 7.12 15.36 2.67
N LYS A 160 6.96 15.63 3.97
CA LYS A 160 8.06 15.58 4.96
C LYS A 160 8.51 14.14 5.27
N ARG A 161 7.59 13.16 5.18
CA ARG A 161 7.87 11.73 5.40
C ARG A 161 8.15 11.03 4.06
N LYS A 162 9.25 10.28 3.99
CA LYS A 162 9.64 9.44 2.84
C LYS A 162 8.57 8.38 2.54
N THR A 163 8.44 8.00 1.27
CA THR A 163 7.53 6.94 0.82
C THR A 163 8.16 5.57 1.03
N THR A 164 7.38 4.48 1.02
CA THR A 164 7.95 3.12 1.06
C THR A 164 8.85 2.84 -0.14
N HIS A 165 8.57 3.45 -1.30
CA HIS A 165 9.44 3.36 -2.48
C HIS A 165 10.81 4.00 -2.21
N GLN A 166 10.83 5.26 -1.74
CA GLN A 166 12.06 5.96 -1.37
C GLN A 166 12.86 5.22 -0.29
N LEU A 167 12.19 4.68 0.74
CA LEU A 167 12.85 3.88 1.77
C LEU A 167 13.48 2.60 1.21
N SER A 168 12.91 2.02 0.15
CA SER A 168 13.47 0.85 -0.53
C SER A 168 14.60 1.20 -1.50
N GLU A 169 14.49 2.29 -2.26
CA GLU A 169 15.56 2.78 -3.16
C GLU A 169 16.81 3.24 -2.39
N GLU A 170 16.61 3.89 -1.24
CA GLU A 170 17.69 4.33 -0.36
C GLU A 170 18.23 3.18 0.53
N GLY A 171 17.70 1.96 0.39
CA GLY A 171 18.14 0.77 1.14
C GLY A 171 17.90 0.83 2.65
N ILE A 172 17.08 1.77 3.15
CA ILE A 172 16.94 2.05 4.59
C ILE A 172 16.32 0.84 5.31
N PRO A 173 17.02 0.19 6.27
CA PRO A 173 16.50 -0.93 7.05
C PRO A 173 15.17 -0.62 7.75
N TYR A 174 14.41 -1.67 8.09
CA TYR A 174 13.17 -1.47 8.85
C TYR A 174 13.43 -0.84 10.21
N MET A 175 14.51 -1.25 10.88
CA MET A 175 14.87 -0.78 12.22
C MET A 175 15.24 0.72 12.25
N ASP A 176 15.68 1.30 11.13
CA ASP A 176 15.96 2.74 11.00
C ASP A 176 14.71 3.59 10.74
N SER A 177 13.54 2.95 10.62
CA SER A 177 12.25 3.66 10.60
C SER A 177 11.78 4.09 12.01
N PHE A 178 12.56 3.79 13.06
CA PHE A 178 12.26 4.06 14.47
C PHE A 178 13.28 4.99 15.13
N PRO A 179 12.94 5.66 16.24
CA PRO A 179 13.89 6.45 17.02
C PRO A 179 15.04 5.60 17.55
N SER A 180 16.26 6.16 17.53
CA SER A 180 17.49 5.54 18.05
C SER A 180 17.49 5.25 19.55
N GLU A 181 16.51 5.78 20.29
CA GLU A 181 16.29 5.56 21.73
C GLU A 181 15.70 4.17 22.06
N ILE A 182 15.32 3.38 21.05
CA ILE A 182 14.79 2.02 21.23
C ILE A 182 15.92 1.01 20.97
N PRO A 183 16.26 0.13 21.93
CA PRO A 183 17.29 -0.89 21.71
C PRO A 183 16.83 -1.86 20.61
N LYS A 184 17.64 -1.95 19.55
CA LYS A 184 17.43 -2.88 18.44
C LYS A 184 17.93 -4.27 18.87
N ILE A 185 17.00 -5.14 19.27
CA ILE A 185 17.30 -6.52 19.68
C ILE A 185 16.50 -7.45 18.77
N VAL A 186 17.21 -8.35 18.09
CA VAL A 186 16.62 -9.49 17.38
C VAL A 186 16.73 -10.70 18.29
N ILE A 187 15.62 -11.39 18.55
CA ILE A 187 15.59 -12.63 19.33
C ILE A 187 14.98 -13.72 18.45
N HIS A 188 15.74 -14.79 18.25
CA HIS A 188 15.31 -15.96 17.50
C HIS A 188 14.62 -16.92 18.47
N PHE A 189 13.43 -17.39 18.10
CA PHE A 189 12.65 -18.35 18.89
C PHE A 189 12.30 -19.55 18.02
N GLU A 190 12.92 -20.70 18.31
CA GLU A 190 12.50 -21.97 17.73
C GLU A 190 11.22 -22.47 18.40
N PHE A 191 10.10 -22.36 17.68
CA PHE A 191 8.88 -23.06 18.06
C PHE A 191 8.95 -24.51 17.59
N ILE A 192 9.43 -25.39 18.46
CA ILE A 192 9.28 -26.84 18.29
C ILE A 192 7.79 -27.17 18.47
N LEU A 193 7.07 -27.27 17.35
CA LEU A 193 5.74 -27.87 17.31
C LEU A 193 5.88 -29.37 17.57
N LYS A 194 5.78 -29.77 18.84
CA LYS A 194 5.53 -31.18 19.19
C LYS A 194 4.12 -31.54 18.72
N ASN A 195 4.04 -32.44 17.74
CA ASN A 195 2.81 -33.15 17.38
C ASN A 195 2.37 -34.09 18.52
#